data_AF-A0A6P0Y437-F1
#
_entry.id   AF-A0A6P0Y437-F1
#
_cell.length_a   1.000
_cell.length_b   1.000
_cell.length_c   1.000
_cell.angle_alpha   90.00
_cell.angle_beta   90.00
_cell.angle_gamma   90.00
#
_symmetry.space_group_name_H-M   'P 1'
#
loop_
_entity.id
_entity.type
_entity.pdbx_description
1 polymer ?
#
loop_
_entity_poly.entity_id
_entity_poly.type
_entity_poly.pdbx_seq_one_letter_code
_entity_poly.pdbx_strand_id
1 'polypeptide(L)'
;MTKKLVAVLAVLIAILAITVAPTAQACTRAVYKAGDARIVTGRTMDWTEDLYSDLWAFPKGMQRNGGVGPDSINWVSKYGSIITSGYDIGTADGMNEEGLVANVLYLAEADYGELDGKPALSVGAWGQYALDNYANVAEAVEGLSTEPFRIIAPDLPNGSSAGLHLSLS
;
A
#
# COMPACT_ATOMS: atom_id res chain seq x y z
N MET A 1 19.52 -48.63 1.85
CA MET A 1 19.47 -47.53 0.86
C MET A 1 20.85 -46.88 0.78
N THR A 2 21.49 -46.81 -0.39
CA THR A 2 22.84 -46.21 -0.51
C THR A 2 22.76 -44.70 -0.22
N LYS A 3 23.79 -44.11 0.40
CA LYS A 3 23.82 -42.65 0.73
C LYS A 3 23.52 -41.75 -0.48
N LYS A 4 23.89 -42.21 -1.68
CA LYS A 4 23.59 -41.54 -2.96
C LYS A 4 22.09 -41.51 -3.27
N LEU A 5 21.36 -42.59 -2.98
CA LEU A 5 19.91 -42.66 -3.21
C LEU A 5 19.14 -41.73 -2.26
N VAL A 6 19.60 -41.61 -1.00
CA VAL A 6 19.03 -40.68 -0.01
C VAL A 6 19.24 -39.22 -0.44
N ALA A 7 20.43 -38.88 -0.93
CA ALA A 7 20.74 -37.53 -1.40
C ALA A 7 19.91 -37.15 -2.64
N VAL A 8 19.75 -38.07 -3.60
CA VAL A 8 18.91 -37.84 -4.80
C VAL A 8 17.44 -37.65 -4.41
N LEU A 9 16.92 -38.46 -3.49
CA LEU A 9 15.55 -38.32 -3.01
C LEU A 9 15.33 -36.98 -2.30
N ALA A 10 16.27 -36.54 -1.46
CA ALA A 10 16.19 -35.27 -0.76
C ALA A 10 16.18 -34.07 -1.71
N VAL A 11 17.00 -34.10 -2.77
CA VAL A 11 17.03 -33.05 -3.80
C VAL A 11 15.72 -33.05 -4.61
N LEU A 12 15.18 -34.21 -4.98
CA LEU A 12 13.90 -34.32 -5.68
C LEU A 12 12.74 -33.79 -4.84
N ILE A 13 12.71 -34.11 -3.53
CA ILE A 13 11.70 -33.60 -2.60
C ILE A 13 11.81 -32.07 -2.45
N ALA A 14 13.03 -31.53 -2.38
CA ALA A 14 13.25 -30.08 -2.32
C ALA A 14 12.78 -29.35 -3.59
N ILE A 15 13.06 -29.91 -4.78
CA ILE A 15 12.60 -29.35 -6.06
C ILE A 15 11.06 -29.41 -6.15
N LEU A 16 10.46 -30.53 -5.74
CA LEU A 16 9.01 -30.68 -5.74
C LEU A 16 8.33 -29.69 -4.76
N ALA A 17 8.93 -29.44 -3.59
CA ALA A 17 8.43 -28.48 -2.62
C ALA A 17 8.40 -27.04 -3.16
N ILE A 18 9.34 -26.66 -4.02
CA ILE A 18 9.38 -25.33 -4.67
C ILE A 18 8.25 -25.20 -5.70
N THR A 19 7.88 -26.29 -6.39
CA THR A 19 6.81 -26.26 -7.42
C THR A 19 5.39 -26.28 -6.86
N VAL A 20 5.21 -26.61 -5.58
CA VAL A 20 3.88 -26.70 -4.91
C VAL A 20 3.68 -25.54 -3.93
N ALA A 21 4.59 -24.56 -3.89
CA ALA A 21 4.36 -23.35 -3.11
C ALA A 21 3.11 -22.63 -3.67
N PRO A 22 2.08 -22.38 -2.86
CA PRO A 22 0.94 -21.59 -3.30
C PRO A 22 1.46 -20.22 -3.72
N THR A 23 1.04 -19.75 -4.89
CA THR A 23 1.24 -18.35 -5.28
C THR A 23 0.47 -17.50 -4.28
N ALA A 24 1.17 -16.97 -3.28
CA ALA A 24 0.60 -15.94 -2.44
C ALA A 24 0.33 -14.73 -3.36
N GLN A 25 -0.95 -14.38 -3.52
CA GLN A 25 -1.37 -13.14 -4.15
C GLN A 25 -1.04 -12.02 -3.16
N ALA A 26 0.20 -11.55 -3.21
CA ALA A 26 0.72 -10.58 -2.26
C ALA A 26 1.54 -9.56 -3.04
N CYS A 27 1.07 -8.30 -3.02
CA CYS A 27 1.87 -7.19 -3.49
C CYS A 27 3.27 -7.26 -2.85
N THR A 28 4.32 -7.06 -3.64
CA THR A 28 5.69 -7.02 -3.13
C THR A 28 6.27 -5.64 -3.34
N ARG A 29 7.02 -5.12 -2.36
CA ARG A 29 7.76 -3.86 -2.48
C ARG A 29 9.21 -4.04 -2.09
N ALA A 30 10.11 -3.39 -2.84
CA ALA A 30 11.53 -3.33 -2.53
C ALA A 30 12.07 -1.91 -2.73
N VAL A 31 12.99 -1.51 -1.85
CA VAL A 31 13.74 -0.25 -1.97
C VAL A 31 15.19 -0.60 -2.27
N TYR A 32 15.68 -0.16 -3.42
CA TYR A 32 17.06 -0.33 -3.83
C TYR A 32 17.85 0.96 -3.61
N LYS A 33 18.96 0.85 -2.87
CA LYS A 33 19.93 1.93 -2.65
C LYS A 33 21.08 1.76 -3.63
N ALA A 34 21.07 2.51 -4.71
CA ALA A 34 21.94 2.29 -5.87
C ALA A 34 23.34 2.92 -5.77
N GLY A 35 23.67 3.58 -4.65
CA GLY A 35 24.84 4.47 -4.53
C GLY A 35 24.55 5.90 -5.01
N ASP A 36 25.48 6.83 -4.77
CA ASP A 36 25.36 8.26 -5.15
C ASP A 36 24.06 8.94 -4.68
N ALA A 37 23.58 8.59 -3.49
CA ALA A 37 22.29 9.03 -2.92
C ALA A 37 21.03 8.67 -3.76
N ARG A 38 21.15 7.85 -4.82
CA ARG A 38 20.01 7.39 -5.61
C ARG A 38 19.23 6.30 -4.87
N ILE A 39 17.93 6.53 -4.71
CA ILE A 39 16.97 5.59 -4.14
C ILE A 39 15.96 5.23 -5.23
N VAL A 40 15.70 3.94 -5.41
CA VAL A 40 14.69 3.44 -6.34
C VAL A 40 13.72 2.55 -5.58
N THR A 41 12.44 2.89 -5.62
CA THR A 41 11.37 2.06 -5.03
C THR A 41 10.64 1.33 -6.15
N GLY A 42 10.54 0.02 -6.03
CA GLY A 42 9.78 -0.84 -6.93
C GLY A 42 8.66 -1.55 -6.18
N ARG A 43 7.51 -1.72 -6.84
CA ARG A 43 6.33 -2.40 -6.31
C ARG A 43 5.71 -3.30 -7.39
N THR A 44 5.26 -4.49 -7.00
CA THR A 44 4.37 -5.34 -7.81
C THR A 44 2.94 -5.24 -7.27
N MET A 45 1.97 -5.27 -8.18
CA MET A 45 0.55 -5.33 -7.87
C MET A 45 0.04 -6.73 -8.19
N ASP A 46 -0.36 -7.44 -7.15
CA ASP A 46 -0.89 -8.79 -7.24
C ASP A 46 -2.33 -8.75 -6.74
N TRP A 47 -3.29 -8.93 -7.65
CA TRP A 47 -4.72 -8.86 -7.39
C TRP A 47 -5.46 -9.95 -8.16
N THR A 48 -6.58 -10.42 -7.61
CA THR A 48 -7.29 -11.59 -8.12
C THR A 48 -8.03 -11.33 -9.44
N GLU A 49 -8.30 -10.07 -9.76
CA GLU A 49 -8.98 -9.62 -10.96
C GLU A 49 -8.34 -8.36 -11.53
N ASP A 50 -8.86 -7.88 -12.66
CA ASP A 50 -8.41 -6.61 -13.22
C ASP A 50 -8.80 -5.46 -12.29
N LEU A 51 -7.80 -4.67 -11.90
CA LEU A 51 -7.95 -3.51 -11.04
C LEU A 51 -8.46 -2.28 -11.80
N TYR A 52 -8.48 -2.30 -13.13
CA TYR A 52 -8.79 -1.14 -13.96
C TYR A 52 -7.93 0.07 -13.54
N SER A 53 -6.61 -0.16 -13.49
CA SER A 53 -5.66 0.84 -13.00
C SER A 53 -5.42 1.94 -14.03
N ASP A 54 -5.55 3.18 -13.59
CA ASP A 54 -5.25 4.37 -14.36
C ASP A 54 -4.19 5.23 -13.68
N LEU A 55 -3.50 6.06 -14.47
CA LEU A 55 -2.55 7.04 -13.96
C LEU A 55 -3.22 8.42 -13.84
N TRP A 56 -3.06 9.03 -12.67
CA TRP A 56 -3.61 10.36 -12.40
C TRP A 56 -2.51 11.32 -11.97
N ALA A 57 -2.57 12.54 -12.51
CA ALA A 57 -1.76 13.67 -12.05
C ALA A 57 -2.64 14.63 -11.26
N PHE A 58 -2.34 14.78 -9.97
CA PHE A 58 -3.07 15.69 -9.09
C PHE A 58 -2.22 16.91 -8.77
N PRO A 59 -2.66 18.14 -9.09
CA PRO A 59 -1.96 19.36 -8.68
C PRO A 59 -2.08 19.58 -7.16
N LYS A 60 -1.17 20.39 -6.62
CA LYS A 60 -1.33 20.93 -5.25
C LYS A 60 -2.50 21.91 -5.16
N GLY A 61 -3.00 22.12 -3.94
CA GLY A 61 -4.11 23.03 -3.63
C GLY A 61 -5.50 22.40 -3.82
N MET A 62 -5.58 21.10 -4.09
CA MET A 62 -6.86 20.41 -4.24
C MET A 62 -7.54 20.25 -2.87
N GLN A 63 -8.81 20.62 -2.80
CA GLN A 63 -9.64 20.27 -1.64
C GLN A 63 -10.02 18.80 -1.73
N ARG A 64 -9.82 18.07 -0.63
CA ARG A 64 -10.00 16.63 -0.55
C ARG A 64 -10.90 16.26 0.63
N ASN A 65 -11.64 15.18 0.46
CA ASN A 65 -12.49 14.58 1.48
C ASN A 65 -12.05 13.13 1.71
N GLY A 66 -12.08 12.68 2.96
CA GLY A 66 -11.64 11.34 3.37
C GLY A 66 -12.49 10.17 2.89
N GLY A 67 -13.64 10.40 2.25
CA GLY A 67 -14.37 9.36 1.52
C GLY A 67 -15.17 8.38 2.39
N VAL A 68 -15.56 8.76 3.61
CA VAL A 68 -16.29 7.92 4.58
C VAL A 68 -17.61 8.55 5.04
N GLY A 69 -18.09 9.58 4.34
CA GLY A 69 -19.32 10.30 4.69
C GLY A 69 -19.11 11.44 5.70
N PRO A 70 -20.06 11.71 6.61
CA PRO A 70 -20.02 12.88 7.50
C PRO A 70 -18.79 12.97 8.42
N ASP A 71 -18.23 11.83 8.82
CA ASP A 71 -17.08 11.76 9.74
C ASP A 71 -15.73 11.89 9.02
N SER A 72 -15.74 12.14 7.71
CA SER A 72 -14.52 12.25 6.91
C SER A 72 -13.66 13.43 7.32
N ILE A 73 -12.35 13.20 7.44
CA ILE A 73 -11.39 14.30 7.42
C ILE A 73 -11.45 15.06 6.09
N ASN A 74 -11.08 16.34 6.14
CA ASN A 74 -10.90 17.16 4.93
C ASN A 74 -9.50 17.78 4.98
N TRP A 75 -8.86 17.92 3.82
CA TRP A 75 -7.56 18.57 3.72
C TRP A 75 -7.43 19.31 2.39
N VAL A 76 -6.37 20.10 2.28
CA VAL A 76 -5.93 20.72 1.03
C VAL A 76 -4.57 20.13 0.69
N SER A 77 -4.39 19.61 -0.53
CA SER A 77 -3.10 19.04 -0.93
C SER A 77 -2.00 20.10 -0.90
N LYS A 78 -0.91 19.83 -0.20
CA LYS A 78 0.27 20.72 -0.14
C LYS A 78 1.20 20.46 -1.32
N TYR A 79 1.29 19.20 -1.73
CA TYR A 79 2.17 18.73 -2.79
C TYR A 79 1.35 18.19 -3.97
N GLY A 80 1.87 18.37 -5.19
CA GLY A 80 1.38 17.67 -6.37
C GLY A 80 1.87 16.21 -6.39
N SER A 81 1.13 15.31 -7.05
CA SER A 81 1.49 13.89 -7.12
C SER A 81 1.08 13.22 -8.43
N ILE A 82 1.83 12.20 -8.83
CA ILE A 82 1.40 11.20 -9.82
C ILE A 82 1.09 9.90 -9.09
N ILE A 83 -0.07 9.32 -9.36
CA ILE A 83 -0.54 8.11 -8.69
C ILE A 83 -1.06 7.08 -9.69
N THR A 84 -1.14 5.83 -9.24
CA THR A 84 -1.87 4.75 -9.89
C THR A 84 -3.13 4.44 -9.09
N SER A 85 -4.30 4.48 -9.75
CA SER A 85 -5.58 4.16 -9.13
C SER A 85 -5.85 2.65 -9.10
N GLY A 86 -6.69 2.23 -8.17
CA GLY A 86 -7.42 0.96 -8.24
C GLY A 86 -8.91 1.26 -8.36
N TYR A 87 -9.55 0.68 -9.37
CA TYR A 87 -10.97 0.87 -9.75
C TYR A 87 -11.39 2.35 -9.86
N ASP A 88 -10.45 3.26 -10.09
CA ASP A 88 -10.65 4.72 -10.03
C ASP A 88 -11.26 5.28 -8.72
N ILE A 89 -11.24 4.49 -7.64
CA ILE A 89 -11.80 4.89 -6.33
C ILE A 89 -10.73 5.10 -5.26
N GLY A 90 -9.53 4.57 -5.44
CA GLY A 90 -8.48 4.61 -4.43
C GLY A 90 -7.10 4.77 -5.03
N THR A 91 -6.20 5.42 -4.30
CA THR A 91 -4.78 5.50 -4.64
C THR A 91 -4.06 4.27 -4.14
N ALA A 92 -3.60 3.43 -5.06
CA ALA A 92 -2.85 2.22 -4.74
C ALA A 92 -1.34 2.48 -4.62
N ASP A 93 -0.82 3.41 -5.42
CA ASP A 93 0.60 3.71 -5.54
C ASP A 93 0.81 5.17 -5.97
N GLY A 94 1.98 5.75 -5.71
CA GLY A 94 2.35 7.02 -6.31
C GLY A 94 3.56 7.71 -5.68
N MET A 95 3.88 8.87 -6.23
CA MET A 95 4.98 9.73 -5.78
C MET A 95 4.59 11.21 -5.87
N ASN A 96 4.97 11.99 -4.86
CA ASN A 96 4.74 13.44 -4.87
C ASN A 96 5.94 14.23 -5.42
N GLU A 97 5.76 15.54 -5.57
CA GLU A 97 6.77 16.45 -6.14
C GLU A 97 8.05 16.58 -5.28
N GLU A 98 8.01 16.15 -4.02
CA GLU A 98 9.17 16.12 -3.12
C GLU A 98 9.92 14.77 -3.15
N GLY A 99 9.41 13.80 -3.92
CA GLY A 99 10.01 12.47 -4.08
C GLY A 99 9.59 11.45 -3.03
N LEU A 100 8.62 11.76 -2.16
CA LEU A 100 8.01 10.78 -1.26
C LEU A 100 7.20 9.79 -2.09
N VAL A 101 7.51 8.50 -1.95
CA VAL A 101 6.76 7.41 -2.60
C VAL A 101 5.85 6.75 -1.57
N ALA A 102 4.59 6.52 -1.96
CA ALA A 102 3.60 5.81 -1.14
C ALA A 102 3.06 4.59 -1.89
N ASN A 103 3.06 3.45 -1.22
CA ASN A 103 2.52 2.20 -1.76
C ASN A 103 1.57 1.59 -0.71
N VAL A 104 0.34 1.27 -1.14
CA VAL A 104 -0.69 0.61 -0.33
C VAL A 104 -0.79 -0.86 -0.76
N LEU A 105 -0.49 -1.78 0.16
CA LEU A 105 -0.36 -3.21 -0.12
C LEU A 105 -1.31 -4.02 0.77
N TYR A 106 -1.72 -5.20 0.28
CA TYR A 106 -2.61 -6.12 0.99
C TYR A 106 -2.00 -6.65 2.29
N LEU A 107 -2.80 -6.60 3.36
CA LEU A 107 -2.52 -7.20 4.66
C LEU A 107 -3.86 -7.66 5.26
N ALA A 108 -4.19 -8.93 5.08
CA ALA A 108 -5.50 -9.48 5.45
C ALA A 108 -5.80 -9.37 6.96
N GLU A 109 -4.76 -9.35 7.78
CA GLU A 109 -4.83 -9.29 9.24
C GLU A 109 -4.85 -7.86 9.79
N ALA A 110 -4.96 -6.84 8.94
CA ALA A 110 -5.01 -5.45 9.38
C ALA A 110 -6.24 -5.16 10.25
N ASP A 111 -6.01 -4.57 11.42
CA ASP A 111 -7.01 -4.05 12.33
C ASP A 111 -6.76 -2.54 12.52
N TYR A 112 -7.76 -1.73 12.20
CA TYR A 112 -7.68 -0.27 12.28
C TYR A 112 -8.30 0.30 13.56
N GLY A 113 -8.87 -0.57 14.41
CA GLY A 113 -9.57 -0.20 15.63
C GLY A 113 -10.91 0.51 15.42
N GLU A 114 -11.54 0.85 16.54
CA GLU A 114 -12.78 1.62 16.57
C GLU A 114 -12.51 3.12 16.34
N LEU A 115 -13.56 3.87 15.95
CA LEU A 115 -13.46 5.31 15.70
C LEU A 115 -12.98 6.10 16.93
N ASP A 116 -13.37 5.71 18.14
CA ASP A 116 -13.00 6.38 19.41
C ASP A 116 -13.19 7.92 19.40
N GLY A 117 -14.20 8.42 18.70
CA GLY A 117 -14.47 9.85 18.56
C GLY A 117 -13.47 10.61 17.66
N LYS A 118 -12.57 9.92 16.99
CA LYS A 118 -11.67 10.48 15.96
C LYS A 118 -12.38 10.57 14.62
N PRO A 119 -12.01 11.53 13.77
CA PRO A 119 -12.51 11.56 12.40
C PRO A 119 -11.91 10.39 11.61
N ALA A 120 -12.48 10.11 10.46
CA ALA A 120 -12.20 8.92 9.69
C ALA A 120 -11.61 9.22 8.30
N LEU A 121 -10.84 8.27 7.80
CA LEU A 121 -10.24 8.29 6.48
C LEU A 121 -10.46 6.93 5.81
N SER A 122 -10.97 6.93 4.58
CA SER A 122 -11.09 5.73 3.77
C SER A 122 -9.70 5.17 3.50
N VAL A 123 -9.56 3.85 3.62
CA VAL A 123 -8.30 3.16 3.30
C VAL A 123 -7.82 3.47 1.87
N GLY A 124 -8.74 3.67 0.92
CA GLY A 124 -8.43 4.05 -0.46
C GLY A 124 -7.86 5.46 -0.61
N ALA A 125 -8.07 6.34 0.37
CA ALA A 125 -7.53 7.69 0.41
C ALA A 125 -6.25 7.80 1.25
N TRP A 126 -5.82 6.74 1.93
CA TRP A 126 -4.71 6.79 2.87
C TRP A 126 -3.37 7.12 2.21
N GLY A 127 -3.06 6.45 1.09
CA GLY A 127 -1.88 6.75 0.29
C GLY A 127 -1.89 8.19 -0.24
N GLN A 128 -3.03 8.65 -0.77
CA GLN A 128 -3.15 10.02 -1.28
C GLN A 128 -3.00 11.06 -0.16
N TYR A 129 -3.56 10.81 1.03
CA TYR A 129 -3.38 11.70 2.18
C TYR A 129 -1.90 11.87 2.52
N ALA A 130 -1.12 10.79 2.52
CA ALA A 130 0.31 10.86 2.80
C ALA A 130 1.06 11.67 1.74
N LEU A 131 0.81 11.38 0.44
CA LEU A 131 1.42 12.09 -0.68
C LEU A 131 1.07 13.59 -0.70
N ASP A 132 -0.18 13.92 -0.35
CA ASP A 132 -0.68 15.29 -0.35
C ASP A 132 -0.09 16.14 0.80
N ASN A 133 0.27 15.54 1.94
CA ASN A 133 0.51 16.28 3.19
C ASN A 133 1.97 16.30 3.69
N TYR A 134 2.83 15.39 3.22
CA TYR A 134 4.19 15.21 3.74
C TYR A 134 5.24 15.24 2.62
N ALA A 135 6.37 15.91 2.85
CA ALA A 135 7.47 15.94 1.89
C ALA A 135 8.38 14.70 2.00
N ASN A 136 8.45 14.09 3.18
CA ASN A 136 9.37 13.01 3.49
C ASN A 136 8.84 12.07 4.57
N VAL A 137 9.50 10.92 4.75
CA VAL A 137 9.09 9.88 5.71
C VAL A 137 9.10 10.40 7.15
N ALA A 138 10.03 11.27 7.53
CA ALA A 138 10.11 11.77 8.90
C ALA A 138 8.88 12.61 9.27
N GLU A 139 8.46 13.52 8.40
CA GLU A 139 7.23 14.29 8.56
C GLU A 139 5.99 13.39 8.61
N ALA A 140 5.94 12.37 7.74
CA ALA A 140 4.82 11.44 7.72
C ALA A 140 4.72 10.64 9.01
N VAL A 141 5.85 10.17 9.56
CA VAL A 141 5.89 9.47 10.85
C VAL A 141 5.47 10.41 11.97
N GLU A 142 5.99 11.63 12.01
CA GLU A 142 5.63 12.62 13.04
C GLU A 142 4.12 12.91 13.02
N GLY A 143 3.56 13.19 11.85
CA GLY A 143 2.14 13.51 11.70
C GLY A 143 1.20 12.33 11.93
N LEU A 144 1.55 11.13 11.46
CA LEU A 144 0.68 9.95 11.63
C LEU A 144 0.76 9.36 13.06
N SER A 145 1.88 9.56 13.78
CA SER A 145 2.03 9.09 15.16
C SER A 145 1.15 9.82 16.16
N THR A 146 0.59 10.98 15.80
CA THR A 146 -0.43 11.65 16.63
C THR A 146 -1.81 11.00 16.48
N GLU A 147 -1.93 10.00 15.60
CA GLU A 147 -3.17 9.31 15.25
C GLU A 147 -4.33 10.29 14.94
N PRO A 148 -4.19 11.15 13.92
CA PRO A 148 -5.15 12.22 13.64
C PRO A 148 -6.51 11.73 13.14
N PHE A 149 -6.60 10.48 12.71
CA PHE A 149 -7.81 9.83 12.21
C PHE A 149 -7.76 8.32 12.46
N ARG A 150 -8.90 7.66 12.23
CA ARG A 150 -9.01 6.20 12.11
C ARG A 150 -9.22 5.82 10.65
N ILE A 151 -8.65 4.68 10.24
CA ILE A 151 -8.83 4.15 8.89
C ILE A 151 -10.12 3.32 8.87
N ILE A 152 -10.94 3.52 7.83
CA ILE A 152 -12.11 2.71 7.54
C ILE A 152 -11.86 1.98 6.22
N ALA A 153 -11.93 0.65 6.27
CA ALA A 153 -11.83 -0.20 5.10
C ALA A 153 -13.18 -0.87 4.84
N PRO A 154 -13.76 -0.75 3.63
CA PRO A 154 -14.96 -1.48 3.27
C PRO A 154 -14.66 -2.97 3.05
N ASP A 155 -15.69 -3.80 3.15
CA ASP A 155 -15.63 -5.16 2.64
C ASP A 155 -15.56 -5.15 1.11
N LEU A 156 -14.68 -5.97 0.57
CA LEU A 156 -14.60 -6.24 -0.86
C LEU A 156 -15.84 -7.05 -1.31
N PRO A 157 -16.18 -7.06 -2.62
CA PRO A 157 -17.32 -7.82 -3.13
C PRO A 157 -17.31 -9.33 -2.79
N ASN A 158 -16.13 -9.87 -2.49
CA ASN A 158 -15.93 -11.27 -2.08
C ASN A 158 -16.15 -11.51 -0.56
N GLY A 159 -16.52 -10.47 0.21
CA GLY A 159 -16.78 -10.53 1.65
C GLY A 159 -15.54 -10.48 2.54
N SER A 160 -14.35 -10.26 1.98
CA SER A 160 -13.13 -10.02 2.76
C SER A 160 -12.95 -8.53 3.02
N SER A 161 -12.51 -8.14 4.22
CA SER A 161 -12.12 -6.75 4.49
C SER A 161 -10.96 -6.32 3.58
N ALA A 162 -10.98 -5.08 3.08
CA ALA A 162 -9.86 -4.47 2.37
C ALA A 162 -8.72 -4.10 3.34
N GLY A 163 -8.17 -5.11 4.03
CA GLY A 163 -7.03 -5.00 4.92
C GLY A 163 -5.77 -4.63 4.14
N LEU A 164 -5.15 -3.50 4.49
CA LEU A 164 -4.06 -2.88 3.75
C LEU A 164 -3.04 -2.30 4.75
N HIS A 165 -1.77 -2.26 4.35
CA HIS A 165 -0.77 -1.46 5.03
C HIS A 165 -0.21 -0.38 4.10
N LEU A 166 0.25 0.73 4.69
CA LEU A 166 0.95 1.79 3.98
C LEU A 166 2.45 1.64 4.17
N SER A 167 3.19 1.77 3.07
CA SER A 167 4.64 1.88 3.07
C SER A 167 5.08 3.17 2.40
N LEU A 168 6.13 3.79 2.96
CA LEU A 168 6.69 5.06 2.48
C LEU A 168 8.21 4.91 2.25
N SER A 169 8.77 5.67 1.31
CA SER A 169 10.22 5.83 1.08
C SER A 169 10.55 7.23 0.62
#